data_AF-A0A9W8LY26-F1
#
_entry.id   AF-A0A9W8LY26-F1
#
_cell.length_a   1.000
_cell.length_b   1.000
_cell.length_c   1.000
_cell.angle_alpha   90.00
_cell.angle_beta   90.00
_cell.angle_gamma   90.00
#
_symmetry.space_group_name_H-M   'P 1'
#
loop_
_entity.id
_entity.type
_entity.pdbx_description
1 polymer ?
#
loop_
_entity_poly.entity_id
_entity_poly.type
_entity_poly.pdbx_seq_one_letter_code
_entity_poly.pdbx_strand_id
1 'polypeptide(L)'
;MNREVLNELAEQAHEGPAQMSERVCLNMSQFKAVLRQQRKIDDNIILRMNTTDTAKMSECKALFAVLQAAYQRRDRDIEFCLNVLDQKIKQKQEAGTPSFSLQTQYEWVDGERKVESIVKQRSLDVFKARCPFFEIP
;
A
#
# COMPACT_ATOMS: atom_id res chain seq x y z
N MET A 1 -15.60 -19.22 7.22
CA MET A 1 -14.63 -18.84 6.17
C MET A 1 -13.61 -19.96 6.04
N ASN A 2 -13.08 -20.24 4.84
CA ASN A 2 -11.97 -21.20 4.74
C ASN A 2 -10.67 -20.43 5.03
N ARG A 3 -9.96 -20.84 6.08
CA ARG A 3 -8.76 -20.15 6.62
C ARG A 3 -7.67 -19.94 5.57
N GLU A 4 -7.64 -20.79 4.55
CA GLU A 4 -6.74 -20.75 3.40
C GLU A 4 -6.83 -19.42 2.62
N VAL A 5 -8.03 -18.89 2.39
CA VAL A 5 -8.22 -17.66 1.60
C VAL A 5 -7.72 -16.41 2.34
N LEU A 6 -7.86 -16.38 3.66
CA LEU A 6 -7.30 -15.29 4.48
C LEU A 6 -5.78 -15.34 4.49
N ASN A 7 -5.20 -16.54 4.51
CA ASN A 7 -3.75 -16.72 4.43
C ASN A 7 -3.21 -16.27 3.07
N GLU A 8 -3.87 -16.61 1.95
CA GLU A 8 -3.48 -16.13 0.62
C GLU A 8 -3.50 -14.60 0.51
N LEU A 9 -4.52 -13.94 1.06
CA LEU A 9 -4.59 -12.48 1.08
C LEU A 9 -3.53 -11.86 1.99
N ALA A 10 -3.24 -12.48 3.14
CA ALA A 10 -2.19 -12.05 4.04
C ALA A 10 -0.80 -12.15 3.39
N GLU A 11 -0.55 -13.23 2.65
CA GLU A 11 0.68 -13.43 1.88
C GLU A 11 0.81 -12.38 0.76
N GLN A 12 -0.26 -12.13 0.00
CA GLN A 12 -0.25 -11.08 -1.03
C GLN A 12 -0.03 -9.68 -0.45
N ALA A 13 -0.57 -9.42 0.74
CA ALA A 13 -0.41 -8.18 1.48
C ALA A 13 1.01 -8.01 2.06
N HIS A 14 1.75 -9.10 2.33
CA HIS A 14 3.13 -9.06 2.81
C HIS A 14 4.16 -9.07 1.68
N GLU A 15 4.03 -9.99 0.72
CA GLU A 15 5.06 -10.37 -0.25
C GLU A 15 4.51 -10.57 -1.68
N GLY A 16 3.47 -9.82 -2.06
CA GLY A 16 2.89 -9.93 -3.41
C GLY A 16 3.92 -9.80 -4.55
N PRO A 17 3.62 -10.33 -5.75
CA PRO A 17 4.60 -10.59 -6.82
C PRO A 17 5.27 -9.34 -7.40
N ALA A 18 4.69 -8.16 -7.18
CA ALA A 18 5.24 -6.88 -7.61
C ALA A 18 6.11 -6.30 -6.49
N GLN A 19 7.43 -6.54 -6.54
CA GLN A 19 8.39 -6.02 -5.59
C GLN A 19 8.90 -4.63 -6.00
N MET A 20 9.00 -3.72 -5.04
CA MET A 20 9.59 -2.41 -5.29
C MET A 20 11.12 -2.52 -5.42
N SER A 21 11.69 -1.85 -6.41
CA SER A 21 13.15 -1.84 -6.66
C SER A 21 13.60 -0.47 -7.15
N GLU A 22 14.90 -0.19 -7.08
CA GLU A 22 15.47 1.08 -7.55
C GLU A 22 15.04 1.39 -8.99
N ARG A 23 15.09 0.39 -9.89
CA ARG A 23 14.65 0.53 -11.29
C ARG A 23 13.18 0.95 -11.40
N VAL A 24 12.32 0.38 -10.57
CA VAL A 24 10.89 0.71 -10.54
C VAL A 24 10.68 2.13 -10.02
N CYS A 25 11.38 2.52 -8.94
CA CYS A 25 11.29 3.86 -8.38
C CYS A 25 11.74 4.96 -9.35
N LEU A 26 12.72 4.66 -10.21
CA LEU A 26 13.20 5.56 -11.25
C LEU A 26 12.31 5.57 -12.50
N ASN A 27 11.35 4.65 -12.62
CA ASN A 27 10.40 4.63 -13.72
C ASN A 27 8.97 4.87 -13.22
N MET A 28 8.49 6.09 -13.42
CA MET A 28 7.15 6.54 -13.01
C MET A 28 6.01 5.59 -13.43
N SER A 29 6.06 5.06 -14.65
CA SER A 29 5.01 4.17 -15.16
C SER A 29 5.03 2.80 -14.47
N GLN A 30 6.22 2.28 -14.18
CA GLN A 30 6.37 1.00 -13.45
C GLN A 30 5.93 1.16 -12.00
N PHE A 31 6.36 2.24 -11.32
CA PHE A 31 5.92 2.53 -9.96
C PHE A 31 4.39 2.61 -9.87
N LYS A 32 3.74 3.34 -10.79
CA LYS A 32 2.28 3.41 -10.89
C LYS A 32 1.64 2.03 -11.10
N ALA A 33 2.25 1.18 -11.92
CA ALA A 33 1.74 -0.18 -12.16
C ALA A 33 1.82 -1.04 -10.90
N VAL A 34 2.92 -0.97 -10.14
CA VAL A 34 3.08 -1.69 -8.87
C VAL A 34 2.03 -1.23 -7.86
N LEU A 35 1.90 0.08 -7.60
CA LEU A 35 0.90 0.58 -6.65
C LEU A 35 -0.54 0.20 -7.06
N ARG A 36 -0.87 0.26 -8.35
CA ARG A 36 -2.19 -0.20 -8.84
C ARG A 36 -2.41 -1.67 -8.54
N GLN A 37 -1.42 -2.53 -8.77
CA GLN A 37 -1.54 -3.96 -8.49
C GLN A 37 -1.67 -4.23 -6.98
N GLN A 38 -0.96 -3.48 -6.14
CA GLN A 38 -1.08 -3.55 -4.69
C GLN A 38 -2.46 -3.08 -4.18
N ARG A 39 -3.04 -2.06 -4.81
CA ARG A 39 -4.38 -1.53 -4.46
C ARG A 39 -5.53 -2.43 -4.92
N LYS A 40 -5.34 -3.30 -5.94
CA LYS A 40 -6.33 -4.35 -6.27
C LYS A 40 -6.62 -5.28 -5.08
N ILE A 41 -5.66 -5.41 -4.16
CA ILE A 41 -5.87 -6.17 -2.92
C ILE A 41 -6.98 -5.50 -2.10
N ASP A 42 -7.05 -4.16 -2.07
CA ASP A 42 -8.10 -3.44 -1.33
C ASP A 42 -9.50 -3.74 -1.90
N ASP A 43 -9.67 -3.81 -3.22
CA ASP A 43 -10.95 -4.20 -3.85
C ASP A 43 -11.36 -5.62 -3.44
N ASN A 44 -10.42 -6.55 -3.41
CA ASN A 44 -10.65 -7.92 -2.93
C ASN A 44 -11.00 -7.93 -1.43
N ILE A 45 -10.34 -7.12 -0.62
CA ILE A 45 -10.64 -7.01 0.81
C ILE A 45 -12.05 -6.45 1.03
N ILE A 46 -12.46 -5.42 0.28
CA ILE A 46 -13.82 -4.86 0.36
C ILE A 46 -14.88 -5.88 -0.06
N LEU A 47 -14.66 -6.62 -1.16
CA LEU A 47 -15.56 -7.71 -1.56
C LEU A 47 -15.67 -8.78 -0.47
N ARG A 48 -14.55 -9.13 0.17
CA ARG A 48 -14.51 -10.13 1.26
C ARG A 48 -15.17 -9.62 2.54
N MET A 49 -15.05 -8.34 2.84
CA MET A 49 -15.78 -7.68 3.94
C MET A 49 -17.29 -7.84 3.83
N ASN A 50 -17.84 -7.81 2.61
CA ASN A 50 -19.27 -8.03 2.40
C ASN A 50 -19.73 -9.48 2.64
N THR A 51 -18.81 -10.44 2.71
CA THR A 51 -19.12 -11.87 2.90
C THR A 51 -18.59 -12.44 4.22
N THR A 52 -17.95 -11.60 5.03
CA THR A 52 -17.38 -11.99 6.33
C THR A 52 -18.49 -12.07 7.38
N ASP A 53 -18.42 -13.09 8.25
CA ASP A 53 -19.29 -13.22 9.41
C ASP A 53 -18.84 -12.23 10.49
N THR A 54 -19.41 -11.04 10.45
CA THR A 54 -19.05 -9.92 11.33
C THR A 54 -19.51 -10.09 12.77
N ALA A 55 -20.29 -11.15 13.07
CA ALA A 55 -20.62 -11.52 14.45
C ALA A 55 -19.42 -12.13 15.19
N LYS A 56 -18.41 -12.63 14.45
CA LYS A 56 -17.20 -13.24 15.04
C LYS A 56 -16.06 -12.24 15.07
N MET A 57 -15.68 -11.81 16.29
CA MET A 57 -14.56 -10.90 16.51
C MET A 57 -13.23 -11.41 15.91
N SER A 58 -13.01 -12.73 15.90
CA SER A 58 -11.83 -13.36 15.33
C SER A 58 -11.70 -13.13 13.82
N GLU A 59 -12.82 -13.08 13.10
CA GLU A 59 -12.84 -12.86 11.65
C GLU A 59 -12.54 -11.38 11.34
N CYS A 60 -13.14 -10.45 12.10
CA CYS A 60 -12.81 -9.03 12.03
C CYS A 60 -11.33 -8.77 12.33
N LYS A 61 -10.76 -9.46 13.33
CA LYS A 61 -9.33 -9.36 13.67
C LYS A 61 -8.44 -9.83 12.52
N ALA A 62 -8.75 -10.99 11.93
CA ALA A 62 -7.97 -11.55 10.83
C ALA A 62 -8.01 -10.62 9.60
N LEU A 63 -9.20 -10.12 9.27
CA LEU A 63 -9.40 -9.18 8.18
C LEU A 63 -8.65 -7.85 8.41
N PHE A 64 -8.71 -7.31 9.63
CA PHE A 64 -7.97 -6.11 9.98
C PHE A 64 -6.46 -6.30 9.85
N ALA A 65 -5.92 -7.46 10.23
CA ALA A 65 -4.51 -7.78 10.07
C ALA A 65 -4.08 -7.75 8.58
N VAL A 66 -4.92 -8.26 7.68
CA VAL A 66 -4.67 -8.19 6.23
C VAL A 66 -4.69 -6.74 5.74
N LEU A 67 -5.67 -5.93 6.15
CA LEU A 67 -5.72 -4.50 5.82
C LEU A 67 -4.46 -3.78 6.28
N GLN A 68 -4.08 -3.99 7.54
CA GLN A 68 -2.90 -3.36 8.14
C GLN A 68 -1.61 -3.76 7.41
N ALA A 69 -1.46 -5.05 7.06
CA ALA A 69 -0.32 -5.53 6.28
C ALA A 69 -0.24 -4.86 4.91
N ALA A 70 -1.37 -4.71 4.21
CA ALA A 70 -1.43 -4.07 2.91
C ALA A 70 -1.03 -2.58 2.99
N TYR A 71 -1.51 -1.85 4.00
CA TYR A 71 -1.11 -0.47 4.25
C TYR A 71 0.39 -0.35 4.52
N GLN A 72 0.91 -1.15 5.46
CA GLN A 72 2.32 -1.13 5.82
C GLN A 72 3.22 -1.44 4.64
N ARG A 73 2.81 -2.36 3.77
CA ARG A 73 3.57 -2.68 2.56
C ARG A 73 3.65 -1.49 1.61
N ARG A 74 2.52 -0.81 1.36
CA ARG A 74 2.49 0.38 0.49
C ARG A 74 3.28 1.53 1.07
N ASP A 75 3.16 1.78 2.39
CA ASP A 75 3.93 2.81 3.07
C ASP A 75 5.44 2.56 2.93
N ARG A 76 5.90 1.33 3.19
CA ARG A 76 7.30 0.93 3.01
C ARG A 76 7.79 1.14 1.57
N ASP A 77 6.99 0.76 0.58
CA ASP A 77 7.38 0.86 -0.83
C ASP A 77 7.42 2.32 -1.33
N ILE A 78 6.49 3.16 -0.87
CA ILE A 78 6.51 4.61 -1.15
C ILE A 78 7.75 5.24 -0.51
N GLU A 79 8.02 4.96 0.77
CA GLU A 79 9.19 5.49 1.48
C GLU A 79 10.51 5.03 0.85
N PHE A 80 10.60 3.76 0.45
CA PHE A 80 11.74 3.23 -0.27
C PHE A 80 12.02 4.03 -1.55
N CYS A 81 10.98 4.32 -2.35
CA CYS A 81 11.17 5.11 -3.57
C CYS A 81 11.53 6.57 -3.33
N LEU A 82 10.97 7.19 -2.28
CA LEU A 82 11.38 8.55 -1.88
C LEU A 82 12.87 8.59 -1.54
N ASN A 83 13.35 7.62 -0.77
CA ASN A 83 14.77 7.52 -0.42
C ASN A 83 15.67 7.31 -1.65
N VAL A 84 15.27 6.45 -2.58
CA VAL A 84 16.00 6.24 -3.84
C VAL A 84 16.08 7.54 -4.66
N LEU A 85 14.95 8.24 -4.81
CA LEU A 85 14.89 9.48 -5.60
C LEU A 85 15.71 10.59 -4.94
N ASP A 86 15.62 10.76 -3.62
CA ASP A 86 16.42 11.72 -2.85
C ASP A 86 17.92 11.48 -3.03
N GLN A 87 18.37 10.21 -2.92
CA GLN A 87 19.76 9.84 -3.17
C GLN A 87 20.22 10.20 -4.59
N LYS A 88 19.40 9.94 -5.62
CA LYS A 88 19.75 10.30 -7.00
C LYS A 88 19.76 11.81 -7.25
N ILE A 89 18.86 12.55 -6.59
CA ILE A 89 18.84 14.01 -6.66
C ILE A 89 20.13 14.57 -6.07
N LYS A 90 20.53 14.11 -4.87
CA LYS A 90 21.78 14.51 -4.21
C LYS A 90 23.02 14.21 -5.06
N GLN A 91 23.10 13.00 -5.60
CA GLN A 91 24.19 12.60 -6.51
C GLN A 91 24.30 13.53 -7.73
N LYS A 92 23.17 13.92 -8.34
CA LYS A 92 23.18 14.86 -9.47
C LYS A 92 23.57 16.27 -9.06
N GLN A 93 23.13 16.73 -7.90
CA GLN A 93 23.50 18.04 -7.35
C GLN A 93 25.00 18.15 -7.08
N GLU A 94 25.59 17.12 -6.47
CA GLU A 94 27.04 17.02 -6.24
C GLU A 94 27.84 16.99 -7.56
N ALA A 95 27.28 16.34 -8.58
CA ALA A 95 27.86 16.31 -9.93
C ALA A 95 27.58 17.59 -10.77
N GLY A 96 26.95 18.62 -10.19
CA GLY A 96 26.62 19.86 -10.89
C GLY A 96 25.64 19.70 -12.07
N THR A 97 24.89 18.59 -12.12
CA THR A 97 23.98 18.26 -13.22
C THR A 97 22.52 18.57 -12.83
N PRO A 98 21.69 19.11 -13.75
CA PRO A 98 20.28 19.33 -13.47
C PRO A 98 19.53 18.04 -13.07
N SER A 99 18.72 18.14 -12.01
CA SER A 99 17.93 17.04 -11.43
C SER A 99 16.41 17.29 -11.48
N PHE A 100 15.94 18.28 -12.24
CA PHE A 100 14.54 18.70 -12.32
C PHE A 100 13.57 17.53 -12.54
N SER A 101 13.86 16.63 -13.47
CA SER A 101 12.98 15.47 -13.74
C SER A 101 12.84 14.53 -12.52
N LEU A 102 13.92 14.34 -11.77
CA LEU A 102 13.89 13.53 -10.54
C LEU A 102 13.15 14.24 -9.41
N GLN A 103 13.24 15.57 -9.32
CA GLN A 103 12.50 16.37 -8.34
C GLN A 103 11.00 16.30 -8.60
N THR A 104 10.55 16.50 -9.84
CA THR A 104 9.13 16.33 -10.19
C THR A 104 8.64 14.91 -9.91
N GLN A 105 9.47 13.90 -10.17
CA GLN A 105 9.15 12.52 -9.85
C GLN A 105 9.06 12.28 -8.33
N TYR A 106 9.95 12.87 -7.54
CA TYR A 106 9.91 12.83 -6.08
C TYR A 106 8.62 13.44 -5.54
N GLU A 107 8.26 14.65 -5.97
CA GLU A 107 7.02 15.32 -5.56
C GLU A 107 5.78 14.50 -5.91
N TRP A 108 5.79 13.87 -7.08
CA TRP A 108 4.70 12.99 -7.49
C TRP A 108 4.60 11.76 -6.59
N VAL A 109 5.73 11.10 -6.27
CA VAL A 109 5.76 9.93 -5.37
C VAL A 109 5.36 10.34 -3.94
N ASP A 110 5.78 11.51 -3.46
CA ASP A 110 5.40 12.00 -2.13
C ASP A 110 3.89 12.27 -2.06
N GLY A 111 3.30 12.78 -3.15
CA GLY A 111 1.86 12.92 -3.31
C GLY A 111 1.08 11.61 -3.14
N GLU A 112 1.68 10.44 -3.42
CA GLU A 112 1.03 9.15 -3.21
C GLU A 112 0.81 8.81 -1.74
N ARG A 113 1.52 9.44 -0.79
CA ARG A 113 1.21 9.34 0.65
C ARG A 113 -0.18 9.90 0.96
N LYS A 114 -0.55 11.00 0.31
CA LYS A 114 -1.90 11.59 0.44
C LYS A 114 -2.96 10.70 -0.21
N VAL A 115 -2.64 10.09 -1.35
CA VAL A 115 -3.56 9.11 -1.97
C VAL A 115 -3.75 7.93 -1.03
N GLU A 116 -2.68 7.43 -0.41
CA GLU A 116 -2.73 6.28 0.48
C GLU A 116 -3.52 6.57 1.75
N SER A 117 -3.40 7.75 2.34
CA SER A 117 -4.22 8.13 3.51
C SER A 117 -5.71 8.15 3.16
N ILE A 118 -6.09 8.60 1.96
CA ILE A 118 -7.47 8.59 1.48
C ILE A 118 -7.97 7.16 1.27
N VAL A 119 -7.17 6.30 0.63
CA VAL A 119 -7.53 4.89 0.38
C VAL A 119 -7.70 4.15 1.72
N LYS A 120 -6.74 4.31 2.63
CA LYS A 120 -6.79 3.76 3.98
C LYS A 120 -8.03 4.21 4.73
N GLN A 121 -8.34 5.51 4.73
CA GLN A 121 -9.53 6.02 5.42
C GLN A 121 -10.81 5.38 4.88
N ARG A 122 -10.99 5.31 3.56
CA ARG A 122 -12.18 4.72 2.94
C ARG A 122 -12.36 3.26 3.32
N SER A 123 -11.29 2.46 3.22
CA SER A 123 -11.35 1.05 3.58
C SER A 123 -11.61 0.85 5.08
N LEU A 124 -11.07 1.70 5.94
CA LEU A 124 -11.34 1.67 7.38
C LEU A 124 -12.78 2.06 7.71
N ASP A 125 -13.37 3.02 7.00
CA ASP A 125 -14.77 3.40 7.20
C ASP A 125 -15.71 2.24 6.88
N VAL A 126 -15.47 1.54 5.77
CA VAL A 126 -16.23 0.33 5.43
C VAL A 126 -15.96 -0.78 6.46
N PHE A 127 -14.72 -0.93 6.95
CA PHE A 127 -14.38 -1.93 7.95
C PHE A 127 -15.13 -1.68 9.26
N LYS A 128 -15.12 -0.44 9.77
CA LYS A 128 -15.84 -0.06 11.00
C LYS A 128 -17.34 -0.25 10.87
N ALA A 129 -17.92 0.05 9.70
CA ALA A 129 -19.35 -0.17 9.45
C ALA A 129 -19.73 -1.65 9.50
N ARG A 130 -18.81 -2.55 9.13
CA ARG A 130 -19.03 -4.01 9.12
C ARG A 130 -18.67 -4.67 10.46
N CYS A 131 -17.60 -4.22 11.12
CA CYS A 131 -17.09 -4.73 12.38
C CYS A 131 -17.24 -3.68 13.51
N PRO A 132 -18.48 -3.32 13.91
CA PRO A 132 -18.73 -2.15 14.77
C PRO A 132 -18.20 -2.29 16.20
N PHE A 133 -18.00 -3.52 16.67
CA PHE A 133 -17.51 -3.80 18.02
C PHE A 133 -16.01 -4.13 18.07
N PHE A 134 -15.34 -4.13 16.91
CA PHE A 134 -13.90 -4.38 16.86
C PHE A 134 -13.15 -3.08 17.16
N GLU A 135 -12.37 -3.08 18.24
CA GLU A 135 -11.48 -1.97 18.57
C GLU A 135 -10.20 -2.07 17.74
N ILE A 136 -9.97 -1.03 16.95
CA ILE A 136 -8.75 -0.90 16.15
C ILE A 136 -7.61 -0.51 17.10
N PRO A 137 -6.47 -1.24 17.10
CA PRO A 137 -5.30 -0.92 17.91
C PRO A 137 -4.64 0.41 17.58
#